data_AF-A0A4Z2FJ28-F1
#
_entry.id   AF-A0A4Z2FJ28-F1
#
_cell.length_a   1.000
_cell.length_b   1.000
_cell.length_c   1.000
_cell.angle_alpha   90.00
_cell.angle_beta   90.00
_cell.angle_gamma   90.00
#
_symmetry.space_group_name_H-M   'P 1'
#
loop_
_entity.id
_entity.type
_entity.pdbx_description
1 polymer ?
#
loop_
_entity_poly.entity_id
_entity_poly.type
_entity_poly.pdbx_seq_one_letter_code
_entity_poly.pdbx_strand_id
1 'polypeptide(L)'
;MAESVPTMDNSDEVFYDVSDPFLKLHRGEGEKSPPASQTDYAPSPGQVAALNAERKASQSVTEPNPPVQIAVYQATTESLSLRWDTPAGEVESYIVTCCHEADVVLESTDTNTLTLSHLKPGVCYSLRVSTQLRNGRISKPAVTSAQTKTHLESLLGDLGLEDRLKEKLSLSTILQIDKKTITDEPPKCNADLPWNFLKKLMMVN
;
A
#
# COMPACT_ATOMS: atom_id res chain seq x y z
N MET A 1 -32.89 28.44 -48.12
CA MET A 1 -32.54 29.64 -47.34
C MET A 1 -31.33 29.30 -46.50
N ALA A 2 -30.22 29.91 -46.87
CA ALA A 2 -28.97 29.88 -46.12
C ALA A 2 -29.01 31.03 -45.10
N GLU A 3 -28.52 30.79 -43.90
CA GLU A 3 -27.85 31.81 -43.12
C GLU A 3 -26.57 31.21 -42.54
N SER A 4 -25.50 31.98 -42.68
CA SER A 4 -24.11 31.66 -42.41
C SER A 4 -23.54 32.70 -41.45
N VAL A 5 -22.46 32.32 -40.74
CA VAL A 5 -21.38 33.16 -40.14
C VAL A 5 -21.68 33.75 -38.73
N PRO A 6 -20.69 33.90 -37.79
CA PRO A 6 -19.21 33.81 -37.92
C PRO A 6 -18.43 32.85 -36.99
N THR A 7 -17.19 32.64 -37.43
CA THR A 7 -15.96 32.17 -36.78
C THR A 7 -15.37 33.14 -35.75
N MET A 8 -14.73 32.59 -34.72
CA MET A 8 -13.55 33.09 -33.97
C MET A 8 -13.04 31.87 -33.17
N ASP A 9 -11.98 31.17 -33.56
CA ASP A 9 -10.56 31.54 -33.60
C ASP A 9 -9.92 31.75 -32.21
N ASN A 10 -8.94 30.88 -31.98
CA ASN A 10 -7.78 30.93 -31.10
C ASN A 10 -7.95 31.09 -29.57
N SER A 11 -7.64 30.00 -28.87
CA SER A 11 -6.99 30.08 -27.55
C SER A 11 -5.97 28.95 -27.48
N ASP A 12 -4.72 29.35 -27.61
CA ASP A 12 -3.51 28.55 -27.60
C ASP A 12 -3.45 27.61 -26.39
N GLU A 13 -3.42 26.30 -26.64
CA GLU A 13 -2.93 25.35 -25.64
C GLU A 13 -1.41 25.45 -25.58
N VAL A 14 -0.94 26.15 -24.56
CA VAL A 14 0.48 26.21 -24.17
C VAL A 14 0.90 24.86 -23.58
N PHE A 15 1.45 23.99 -24.41
CA PHE A 15 2.23 22.84 -23.96
C PHE A 15 3.55 23.33 -23.38
N TYR A 16 3.72 23.18 -22.06
CA TYR A 16 5.02 23.31 -21.42
C TYR A 16 5.85 22.07 -21.72
N ASP A 17 6.75 22.22 -22.68
CA ASP A 17 7.86 21.33 -22.99
C ASP A 17 8.86 21.32 -21.81
N VAL A 18 9.08 20.15 -21.23
CA VAL A 18 10.09 19.94 -20.18
C VAL A 18 11.22 19.10 -20.77
N SER A 19 12.25 19.83 -21.20
CA SER A 19 13.67 19.52 -20.99
C SER A 19 14.13 18.11 -21.40
N ASP A 20 14.61 18.00 -22.65
CA ASP A 20 15.54 16.96 -23.08
C ASP A 20 16.98 17.52 -23.11
N PRO A 21 17.86 17.21 -22.14
CA PRO A 21 19.25 17.64 -22.18
C PRO A 21 20.15 16.53 -22.75
N PHE A 22 20.04 16.25 -24.05
CA PHE A 22 21.06 15.48 -24.78
C PHE A 22 21.38 16.11 -26.13
N LEU A 23 21.93 17.33 -26.10
CA LEU A 23 22.62 17.90 -27.27
C LEU A 23 23.93 17.14 -27.52
N LYS A 24 23.86 16.23 -28.49
CA LYS A 24 24.99 15.49 -29.05
C LYS A 24 25.57 16.28 -30.22
N LEU A 25 26.73 16.87 -29.97
CA LEU A 25 27.91 16.96 -30.86
C LEU A 25 27.70 17.47 -32.30
N HIS A 26 27.96 18.77 -32.52
CA HIS A 26 28.40 19.28 -33.82
C HIS A 26 29.92 19.43 -33.86
N ARG A 27 30.50 18.76 -34.86
CA ARG A 27 31.90 18.72 -35.29
C ARG A 27 32.11 19.74 -36.42
N GLY A 28 33.21 20.50 -36.35
CA GLY A 28 33.76 21.37 -37.39
C GLY A 28 34.83 22.27 -36.79
N GLU A 29 36.08 21.83 -36.72
CA GLU A 29 37.20 22.09 -37.66
C GLU A 29 37.86 23.47 -37.49
N GLY A 30 39.20 23.46 -37.39
CA GLY A 30 40.03 24.65 -37.30
C GLY A 30 41.47 24.35 -36.85
N GLU A 31 42.26 23.76 -37.74
CA GLU A 31 43.72 23.68 -37.60
C GLU A 31 44.37 25.08 -37.60
N LYS A 32 45.35 25.29 -36.71
CA LYS A 32 46.63 25.94 -37.04
C LYS A 32 47.69 25.65 -35.98
N SER A 33 48.83 25.14 -36.42
CA SER A 33 50.07 24.91 -35.65
C SER A 33 51.19 25.84 -36.20
N PRO A 34 52.43 25.87 -35.66
CA PRO A 34 52.90 26.48 -34.40
C PRO A 34 53.98 27.59 -34.70
N PRO A 35 54.84 28.06 -33.77
CA PRO A 35 56.00 27.28 -33.32
C PRO A 35 56.37 27.40 -31.82
N ALA A 36 57.29 26.51 -31.43
CA ALA A 36 57.82 26.27 -30.10
C ALA A 36 58.53 27.46 -29.43
N SER A 37 58.57 27.42 -28.10
CA SER A 37 59.71 27.86 -27.29
C SER A 37 59.76 27.01 -26.02
N GLN A 38 60.74 26.11 -25.98
CA GLN A 38 61.08 25.27 -24.86
C GLN A 38 62.24 25.94 -24.12
N THR A 39 62.03 26.32 -22.85
CA THR A 39 63.14 26.40 -21.88
C THR A 39 62.64 26.12 -20.47
N ASP A 40 63.14 25.01 -19.92
CA ASP A 40 63.33 24.63 -18.52
C ASP A 40 62.59 25.42 -17.42
N TYR A 41 61.64 24.76 -16.77
CA TYR A 41 61.37 24.98 -15.35
C TYR A 41 61.14 23.63 -14.67
N ALA A 42 62.16 23.14 -13.97
CA ALA A 42 62.06 22.00 -13.09
C ALA A 42 61.21 22.38 -11.86
N PRO A 43 60.13 21.65 -11.52
CA PRO A 43 59.41 21.90 -10.28
C PRO A 43 60.24 21.41 -9.10
N SER A 44 60.48 22.31 -8.13
CA SER A 44 61.19 22.02 -6.88
C SER A 44 60.48 20.91 -6.07
N PRO A 45 61.20 19.90 -5.54
CA PRO A 45 60.58 18.80 -4.79
C PRO A 45 60.30 19.28 -3.36
N GLY A 46 59.09 19.77 -3.09
CA GLY A 46 58.81 20.22 -1.72
C GLY A 46 57.38 20.53 -1.30
N GLN A 47 56.39 20.68 -2.19
CA GLN A 47 55.08 21.21 -1.76
C GLN A 47 53.86 20.67 -2.54
N VAL A 48 53.77 19.36 -2.78
CA VAL A 48 52.52 18.75 -3.33
C VAL A 48 51.88 17.68 -2.43
N ALA A 49 52.35 17.52 -1.19
CA ALA A 49 51.86 16.48 -0.28
C ALA A 49 50.76 16.94 0.71
N ALA A 50 50.20 18.15 0.59
CA ALA A 50 49.29 18.69 1.60
C ALA A 50 47.96 19.27 1.09
N LEU A 51 47.57 19.03 -0.18
CA LEU A 51 46.28 19.51 -0.72
C LEU A 51 45.53 18.46 -1.55
N ASN A 52 45.68 17.17 -1.20
CA ASN A 52 44.82 16.10 -1.70
C ASN A 52 44.10 15.33 -0.58
N ALA A 53 43.97 15.93 0.61
CA ALA A 53 42.92 15.57 1.56
C ALA A 53 41.57 16.18 1.13
N GLU A 54 41.23 16.06 -0.16
CA GLU A 54 39.87 16.30 -0.61
C GLU A 54 38.99 15.28 0.09
N ARG A 55 38.11 15.82 0.94
CA ARG A 55 36.97 15.18 1.58
C ARG A 55 36.46 13.97 0.79
N LYS A 56 36.99 12.79 1.10
CA LYS A 56 36.21 11.57 0.97
C LYS A 56 35.27 11.54 2.18
N ALA A 57 34.28 12.43 2.16
CA ALA A 57 33.05 12.16 2.88
C ALA A 57 32.49 10.91 2.21
N SER A 58 32.87 9.75 2.75
CA SER A 58 32.17 8.51 2.52
C SER A 58 30.73 8.81 2.92
N GLN A 59 29.91 9.19 1.95
CA GLN A 59 28.47 9.11 2.08
C GLN A 59 28.19 7.63 2.30
N SER A 60 28.16 7.21 3.55
CA SER A 60 27.60 5.92 3.91
C SER A 60 26.13 6.03 3.54
N VAL A 61 25.79 5.52 2.36
CA VAL A 61 24.42 5.44 1.86
C VAL A 61 23.73 4.35 2.70
N THR A 62 23.37 4.69 3.94
CA THR A 62 22.73 3.76 4.88
C THR A 62 21.37 3.37 4.34
N GLU A 63 21.10 2.07 4.18
CA GLU A 63 19.79 1.60 3.74
C GLU A 63 18.69 2.03 4.71
N PRO A 64 17.51 2.45 4.21
CA PRO A 64 16.36 2.73 5.06
C PRO A 64 15.94 1.50 5.86
N ASN A 65 15.68 1.69 7.16
CA ASN A 65 15.14 0.63 8.01
C ASN A 65 13.61 0.54 7.84
N PRO A 66 13.01 -0.66 7.76
CA PRO A 66 11.57 -0.83 7.71
C PRO A 66 10.90 -0.40 9.04
N PRO A 67 9.60 -0.05 9.05
CA PRO A 67 8.86 0.17 10.28
C PRO A 67 8.85 -1.05 11.18
N VAL A 68 8.74 -0.83 12.50
CA VAL A 68 8.72 -1.91 13.50
C VAL A 68 7.35 -2.02 14.17
N GLN A 69 7.06 -3.18 14.76
CA GLN A 69 5.82 -3.46 15.50
C GLN A 69 4.52 -3.13 14.73
N ILE A 70 4.47 -3.48 13.43
CA ILE A 70 3.24 -3.28 12.66
C ILE A 70 2.11 -4.13 13.23
N ALA A 71 1.03 -3.48 13.62
CA ALA A 71 -0.16 -4.12 14.17
C ALA A 71 -1.43 -3.53 13.57
N VAL A 72 -2.41 -4.40 13.34
CA VAL A 72 -3.79 -4.00 13.06
C VAL A 72 -4.52 -3.96 14.39
N TYR A 73 -5.00 -2.77 14.79
CA TYR A 73 -5.66 -2.59 16.08
C TYR A 73 -7.18 -2.50 15.95
N GLN A 74 -7.70 -2.24 14.76
CA GLN A 74 -9.13 -2.20 14.49
C GLN A 74 -9.42 -2.76 13.10
N ALA A 75 -10.47 -3.56 13.02
CA ALA A 75 -11.01 -4.10 11.78
C ALA A 75 -12.53 -3.95 11.77
N THR A 76 -13.06 -3.41 10.69
CA THR A 76 -14.49 -3.35 10.39
C THR A 76 -14.81 -4.24 9.19
N THR A 77 -16.04 -4.20 8.70
CA THR A 77 -16.42 -4.89 7.46
C THR A 77 -15.71 -4.32 6.22
N GLU A 78 -15.35 -3.05 6.23
CA GLU A 78 -14.85 -2.35 5.04
C GLU A 78 -13.58 -1.54 5.29
N SER A 79 -12.99 -1.65 6.48
CA SER A 79 -11.78 -0.92 6.84
C SER A 79 -10.85 -1.68 7.78
N LEU A 80 -9.57 -1.35 7.67
CA LEU A 80 -8.49 -1.84 8.54
C LEU A 80 -7.67 -0.66 9.03
N SER A 81 -7.50 -0.53 10.35
CA SER A 81 -6.66 0.50 10.96
C SER A 81 -5.36 -0.10 11.48
N LEU A 82 -4.26 0.44 10.94
CA LEU A 82 -2.90 0.02 11.20
C LEU A 82 -2.18 1.02 12.09
N ARG A 83 -1.22 0.52 12.86
CA ARG A 83 -0.22 1.29 13.58
C ARG A 83 1.14 0.62 13.49
N TRP A 84 2.21 1.40 13.59
CA TRP A 84 3.59 0.93 13.59
C TRP A 84 4.49 1.94 14.28
N ASP A 85 5.65 1.49 14.77
CA ASP A 85 6.63 2.39 15.36
C ASP A 85 7.67 2.83 14.32
N THR A 86 8.15 4.07 14.49
CA THR A 86 9.20 4.65 13.68
C THR A 86 10.53 3.91 13.93
N PRO A 87 11.20 3.40 12.89
CA PRO A 87 12.48 2.74 13.05
C PRO A 87 13.60 3.76 13.31
N ALA A 88 14.78 3.26 13.67
CA ALA A 88 15.95 4.12 13.85
C ALA A 88 16.37 4.76 12.51
N GLY A 89 16.56 6.08 12.52
CA GLY A 89 16.94 6.88 11.35
C GLY A 89 16.02 8.07 11.13
N GLU A 90 16.28 8.83 10.06
CA GLU A 90 15.42 9.94 9.62
C GLU A 90 14.37 9.37 8.66
N VAL A 91 13.09 9.41 9.05
CA VAL A 91 11.95 8.98 8.22
C VAL A 91 11.14 10.23 7.87
N GLU A 92 10.85 10.42 6.58
CA GLU A 92 10.02 11.54 6.11
C GLU A 92 8.55 11.13 6.03
N SER A 93 8.27 9.94 5.52
CA SER A 93 6.91 9.42 5.38
C SER A 93 6.87 7.88 5.32
N TYR A 94 5.66 7.34 5.27
CA TYR A 94 5.38 5.92 5.12
C TYR A 94 4.55 5.66 3.88
N ILE A 95 4.83 4.55 3.23
CA ILE A 95 4.06 4.02 2.10
C ILE A 95 3.40 2.73 2.57
N VAL A 96 2.08 2.69 2.51
CA VAL A 96 1.26 1.53 2.87
C VAL A 96 0.67 0.92 1.61
N THR A 97 0.95 -0.36 1.39
CA THR A 97 0.37 -1.15 0.30
C THR A 97 -0.57 -2.21 0.88
N CYS A 98 -1.80 -2.22 0.41
CA CYS A 98 -2.80 -3.23 0.73
C CYS A 98 -3.06 -4.08 -0.50
N CYS A 99 -2.90 -5.40 -0.38
CA CYS A 99 -3.04 -6.33 -1.51
C CYS A 99 -4.08 -7.41 -1.19
N HIS A 100 -4.95 -7.67 -2.16
CA HIS A 100 -5.83 -8.84 -2.20
C HIS A 100 -5.98 -9.32 -3.64
N GLU A 101 -5.54 -10.55 -3.93
CA GLU A 101 -5.51 -11.09 -5.30
C GLU A 101 -4.77 -10.15 -6.28
N ALA A 102 -5.47 -9.60 -7.28
CA ALA A 102 -4.94 -8.61 -8.22
C ALA A 102 -5.24 -7.16 -7.82
N ASP A 103 -6.05 -6.94 -6.78
CA ASP A 103 -6.39 -5.62 -6.27
C ASP A 103 -5.24 -5.11 -5.38
N VAL A 104 -4.69 -3.94 -5.72
CA VAL A 104 -3.63 -3.27 -4.95
C VAL A 104 -4.03 -1.82 -4.67
N VAL A 105 -4.05 -1.45 -3.40
CA VAL A 105 -4.27 -0.07 -2.94
C VAL A 105 -2.97 0.46 -2.34
N LEU A 106 -2.60 1.68 -2.70
CA LEU A 106 -1.38 2.35 -2.25
C LEU A 106 -1.73 3.68 -1.59
N GLU A 107 -1.30 3.87 -0.36
CA GLU A 107 -1.54 5.07 0.43
C GLU A 107 -0.21 5.58 1.00
N SER A 108 -0.11 6.89 1.20
CA SER A 108 1.05 7.54 1.82
C SER A 108 0.63 8.36 3.02
N THR A 109 1.39 8.30 4.11
CA THR A 109 1.14 9.11 5.31
C THR A 109 2.45 9.52 5.97
N ASP A 110 2.47 10.70 6.57
CA ASP A 110 3.54 11.23 7.41
C ASP A 110 3.38 10.81 8.89
N THR A 111 2.32 10.07 9.22
CA THR A 111 2.03 9.60 10.58
C THR A 111 2.30 8.11 10.75
N ASN A 112 2.27 7.64 11.99
CA ASN A 112 2.51 6.25 12.38
C ASN A 112 1.24 5.36 12.33
N THR A 113 0.15 5.88 11.78
CA THR A 113 -1.14 5.21 11.72
C THR A 113 -1.82 5.45 10.39
N LEU A 114 -2.57 4.47 9.89
CA LEU A 114 -3.39 4.66 8.70
C LEU A 114 -4.64 3.78 8.77
N THR A 115 -5.76 4.33 8.32
CA THR A 115 -6.99 3.55 8.10
C THR A 115 -7.23 3.38 6.61
N LEU A 116 -7.19 2.13 6.17
CA LEU A 116 -7.56 1.73 4.81
C LEU A 116 -9.08 1.54 4.78
N SER A 117 -9.76 2.18 3.83
CA SER A 117 -11.23 2.13 3.67
C SER A 117 -11.62 1.45 2.36
N HIS A 118 -12.92 1.24 2.14
CA HIS A 118 -13.49 0.66 0.91
C HIS A 118 -13.00 -0.77 0.61
N LEU A 119 -12.71 -1.53 1.67
CA LEU A 119 -12.33 -2.93 1.58
C LEU A 119 -13.58 -3.83 1.49
N LYS A 120 -13.41 -5.04 0.98
CA LYS A 120 -14.47 -6.04 0.86
C LYS A 120 -14.65 -6.76 2.21
N PRO A 121 -15.89 -7.02 2.67
CA PRO A 121 -16.15 -7.76 3.91
C PRO A 121 -15.68 -9.23 3.86
N GLY A 122 -15.13 -9.70 4.99
CA GLY A 122 -14.70 -11.10 5.15
C GLY A 122 -13.40 -11.48 4.42
N VAL A 123 -12.65 -10.51 3.90
CA VAL A 123 -11.49 -10.72 3.03
C VAL A 123 -10.19 -10.56 3.80
N CYS A 124 -9.22 -11.46 3.57
CA CYS A 124 -7.88 -11.40 4.13
C CYS A 124 -6.95 -10.59 3.22
N TYR A 125 -6.42 -9.49 3.74
CA TYR A 125 -5.53 -8.57 3.04
C TYR A 125 -4.08 -8.77 3.49
N SER A 126 -3.14 -8.71 2.54
CA SER A 126 -1.70 -8.57 2.83
C SER A 126 -1.35 -7.08 2.90
N LEU A 127 -0.87 -6.65 4.06
CA LEU A 127 -0.57 -5.26 4.38
C LEU A 127 0.94 -5.09 4.45
N ARG A 128 1.48 -4.10 3.75
CA ARG A 128 2.91 -3.81 3.67
C ARG A 128 3.14 -2.36 4.00
N VAL A 129 4.08 -2.08 4.91
CA VAL A 129 4.45 -0.70 5.26
C VAL A 129 5.95 -0.53 5.05
N SER A 130 6.32 0.51 4.32
CA SER A 130 7.71 0.88 4.03
C SER A 130 7.95 2.32 4.49
N THR A 131 9.15 2.62 4.99
CA THR A 131 9.56 4.01 5.23
C THR A 131 10.07 4.63 3.94
N GLN A 132 9.81 5.92 3.76
CA GLN A 132 10.41 6.76 2.74
C GLN A 132 11.25 7.86 3.42
N LEU A 133 12.50 7.99 2.98
CA LEU A 133 13.42 9.04 3.43
C LEU A 133 13.22 10.30 2.59
N ARG A 134 13.69 11.44 3.10
CA ARG A 134 13.71 12.72 2.36
C ARG A 134 14.39 12.64 0.99
N ASN A 135 15.39 11.77 0.84
CA ASN A 135 16.09 11.53 -0.42
C ASN A 135 15.34 10.60 -1.39
N GLY A 136 14.08 10.25 -1.09
CA GLY A 136 13.21 9.40 -1.90
C GLY A 136 13.47 7.90 -1.77
N ARG A 137 14.49 7.46 -1.01
CA ARG A 137 14.77 6.03 -0.82
C ARG A 137 13.71 5.36 0.03
N ILE A 138 13.32 4.15 -0.37
CA ILE A 138 12.27 3.37 0.29
C ILE A 138 12.92 2.13 0.93
N SER A 139 12.49 1.78 2.14
CA SER A 139 12.95 0.56 2.83
C SER A 139 12.39 -0.70 2.18
N LYS A 140 12.90 -1.85 2.62
CA LYS A 140 12.13 -3.10 2.50
C LYS A 140 10.78 -2.93 3.21
N PRO A 141 9.71 -3.60 2.78
CA PRO A 141 8.44 -3.54 3.48
C PRO A 141 8.48 -4.41 4.73
N ALA A 142 7.92 -3.93 5.82
CA ALA A 142 7.45 -4.80 6.89
C ALA A 142 6.01 -5.23 6.58
N VAL A 143 5.72 -6.51 6.79
CA VAL A 143 4.52 -7.18 6.27
C VAL A 143 3.69 -7.72 7.41
N THR A 144 2.38 -7.54 7.33
CA THR A 144 1.39 -8.18 8.19
C THR A 144 0.17 -8.56 7.35
N SER A 145 -0.79 -9.27 7.95
CA SER A 145 -2.04 -9.63 7.30
C SER A 145 -3.19 -9.47 8.27
N ALA A 146 -4.34 -9.03 7.78
CA ALA A 146 -5.55 -8.96 8.58
C ALA A 146 -6.78 -9.21 7.71
N GLN A 147 -7.83 -9.72 8.35
CA GLN A 147 -9.11 -9.97 7.73
C GLN A 147 -10.11 -8.90 8.14
N THR A 148 -10.86 -8.37 7.17
CA THR A 148 -12.03 -7.54 7.46
C THR A 148 -13.12 -8.40 8.08
N LYS A 149 -13.91 -7.82 8.98
CA LYS A 149 -15.05 -8.54 9.57
C LYS A 149 -16.03 -8.94 8.48
N THR A 150 -16.70 -10.06 8.67
CA THR A 150 -17.92 -10.34 7.89
C THR A 150 -19.07 -9.47 8.40
N HIS A 151 -20.12 -9.28 7.59
CA HIS A 151 -21.34 -8.64 8.08
C HIS A 151 -21.92 -9.36 9.30
N LEU A 152 -21.81 -10.70 9.35
CA LEU A 152 -22.24 -11.47 10.51
C LEU A 152 -21.43 -11.09 11.76
N GLU A 153 -20.09 -11.07 11.69
CA GLU A 153 -19.25 -10.69 12.83
C GLU A 153 -19.50 -9.26 13.30
N SER A 154 -19.81 -8.34 12.38
CA SER A 154 -20.22 -6.97 12.74
C SER A 154 -21.53 -6.97 13.52
N LEU A 155 -22.56 -7.66 12.99
CA LEU A 155 -23.87 -7.75 13.65
C LEU A 155 -23.77 -8.42 15.03
N LEU A 156 -22.91 -9.42 15.17
CA LEU A 156 -22.67 -10.05 16.47
C LEU A 156 -22.03 -9.08 17.46
N GLY A 157 -21.17 -8.16 17.00
CA GLY A 157 -20.65 -7.07 17.81
C GLY A 157 -21.69 -6.06 18.23
N ASP A 158 -22.52 -5.62 17.28
CA ASP A 158 -23.59 -4.65 17.55
C ASP A 158 -24.62 -5.19 18.54
N LEU A 159 -24.82 -6.52 18.55
CA LEU A 159 -25.71 -7.22 19.49
C LEU A 159 -25.03 -7.62 20.82
N GLY A 160 -23.73 -7.35 20.99
CA GLY A 160 -22.98 -7.74 22.20
C GLY A 160 -22.84 -9.26 22.36
N LEU A 161 -22.79 -9.99 21.26
CA LEU A 161 -22.76 -11.45 21.19
C LEU A 161 -21.38 -12.03 20.82
N GLU A 162 -20.36 -11.20 20.60
CA GLU A 162 -19.01 -11.58 20.13
C GLU A 162 -18.37 -12.72 20.96
N ASP A 163 -18.41 -12.60 22.28
CA ASP A 163 -17.80 -13.58 23.19
C ASP A 163 -18.66 -14.85 23.35
N ARG A 164 -19.97 -14.74 23.12
CA ARG A 164 -20.94 -15.83 23.32
C ARG A 164 -20.98 -16.81 22.15
N LEU A 165 -20.58 -16.38 20.95
CA LEU A 165 -20.56 -17.23 19.76
C LEU A 165 -19.25 -17.96 19.54
N LYS A 166 -18.10 -17.38 19.92
CA LYS A 166 -16.79 -18.04 19.75
C LYS A 166 -16.71 -19.39 20.46
N GLU A 167 -17.43 -19.55 21.58
CA GLU A 167 -17.39 -20.78 22.37
C GLU A 167 -18.62 -21.69 22.20
N LYS A 168 -19.76 -21.20 21.66
CA LYS A 168 -21.02 -21.92 21.94
C LYS A 168 -22.18 -21.88 20.93
N LEU A 169 -22.00 -21.47 19.69
CA LEU A 169 -23.08 -21.62 18.70
C LEU A 169 -22.68 -22.54 17.54
N SER A 170 -22.71 -23.84 17.79
CA SER A 170 -23.05 -24.76 16.69
C SER A 170 -24.48 -24.43 16.26
N LEU A 171 -24.75 -24.29 14.95
CA LEU A 171 -26.10 -24.07 14.41
C LEU A 171 -27.12 -25.11 14.93
N SER A 172 -26.66 -26.31 15.28
CA SER A 172 -27.45 -27.36 15.95
C SER A 172 -28.03 -26.94 17.30
N THR A 173 -27.30 -26.09 18.03
CA THR A 173 -27.66 -25.62 19.38
C THR A 173 -28.55 -24.37 19.33
N ILE A 174 -28.34 -23.47 18.37
CA ILE A 174 -29.26 -22.32 18.11
C ILE A 174 -30.64 -22.83 17.71
N LEU A 175 -30.68 -23.81 16.81
CA LEU A 175 -31.93 -24.36 16.30
C LEU A 175 -32.51 -25.46 17.21
N GLN A 176 -31.84 -25.81 18.32
CA GLN A 176 -32.28 -26.85 19.24
C GLN A 176 -32.63 -28.18 18.51
N ILE A 177 -31.98 -28.46 17.38
CA ILE A 177 -32.19 -29.67 16.58
C ILE A 177 -31.33 -30.76 17.21
N ASP A 178 -31.86 -31.34 18.28
CA ASP A 178 -31.22 -32.45 18.97
C ASP A 178 -31.37 -33.72 18.10
N LYS A 179 -30.31 -34.54 18.00
CA LYS A 179 -30.26 -35.75 17.14
C LYS A 179 -31.44 -36.72 17.36
N LYS A 180 -32.13 -36.61 18.50
CA LYS A 180 -33.31 -37.38 18.92
C LYS A 180 -34.66 -36.92 18.32
N THR A 181 -34.75 -35.77 17.66
CA THR A 181 -36.02 -35.25 17.06
C THR A 181 -36.08 -35.40 15.53
N ILE A 182 -35.12 -36.09 14.92
CA ILE A 182 -35.10 -36.42 13.49
C ILE A 182 -35.89 -37.72 13.19
N THR A 183 -36.76 -38.14 14.11
CA THR A 183 -37.75 -39.17 13.80
C THR A 183 -38.79 -38.56 12.86
N ASP A 184 -39.05 -39.23 11.75
CA ASP A 184 -39.97 -38.89 10.66
C ASP A 184 -41.43 -39.02 11.12
N GLU A 185 -41.81 -38.28 12.16
CA GLU A 185 -43.20 -38.24 12.63
C GLU A 185 -43.97 -37.23 11.75
N PRO A 186 -45.13 -37.61 11.16
CA PRO A 186 -45.92 -36.69 10.35
C PRO A 186 -46.40 -35.49 11.19
N PRO A 187 -46.41 -34.26 10.62
CA PRO A 187 -46.73 -33.04 11.36
C PRO A 187 -48.16 -33.10 11.92
N LYS A 188 -48.31 -32.74 13.20
CA LYS A 188 -49.59 -32.79 13.93
C LYS A 188 -50.45 -31.53 13.67
N CYS A 189 -49.88 -30.44 13.16
CA CYS A 189 -50.63 -29.23 12.77
C CYS A 189 -49.94 -28.38 11.68
N ASN A 190 -50.68 -27.47 11.04
CA ASN A 190 -50.17 -26.62 9.94
C ASN A 190 -49.14 -25.57 10.38
N ALA A 191 -49.03 -25.29 11.69
CA ALA A 191 -48.02 -24.37 12.22
C ALA A 191 -46.60 -24.96 12.20
N ASP A 192 -46.47 -26.29 12.05
CA ASP A 192 -45.18 -26.99 12.03
C ASP A 192 -44.54 -27.02 10.64
N LEU A 193 -45.25 -26.58 9.60
CA LEU A 193 -44.79 -26.60 8.20
C LEU A 193 -43.52 -25.75 7.96
N PRO A 194 -43.42 -24.50 8.45
CA PRO A 194 -42.21 -23.69 8.29
C PRO A 194 -40.98 -24.32 8.95
N TRP A 195 -41.18 -24.95 10.11
CA TRP A 195 -40.13 -25.64 10.87
C TRP A 195 -39.65 -26.91 10.17
N ASN A 196 -40.57 -27.72 9.64
CA ASN A 196 -40.23 -28.92 8.88
C ASN A 196 -39.54 -28.60 7.55
N PHE A 197 -39.90 -27.50 6.89
CA PHE A 197 -39.20 -27.05 5.69
C PHE A 197 -37.75 -26.69 6.01
N LEU A 198 -37.51 -25.90 7.07
CA LEU A 198 -36.17 -25.56 7.53
C LEU A 198 -35.36 -26.82 7.88
N LYS A 199 -35.96 -27.76 8.62
CA LYS A 199 -35.35 -29.05 8.96
C LYS A 199 -34.93 -29.85 7.71
N LYS A 200 -35.79 -29.90 6.69
CA LYS A 200 -35.53 -30.63 5.43
C LYS A 200 -34.48 -29.94 4.56
N LEU A 201 -34.49 -28.60 4.52
CA LEU A 201 -33.46 -27.79 3.87
C LEU A 201 -32.06 -28.09 4.44
N MET A 202 -31.98 -28.28 5.76
CA MET A 202 -30.74 -28.60 6.47
C MET A 202 -30.27 -30.06 6.35
N MET A 203 -31.11 -30.98 5.87
CA MET A 203 -30.72 -32.37 5.58
C MET A 203 -30.10 -32.56 4.19
N VAL A 204 -30.06 -31.52 3.36
CA VAL A 204 -29.58 -31.55 1.96
C VAL A 204 -28.18 -30.93 1.82
N ASN A 205 -27.28 -31.22 2.77
CA ASN A 205 -25.85 -30.89 2.66
C ASN A 205 -25.00 -32.00 3.29
#